data_AF-K9PXL6-F1
#
_entry.id   AF-K9PXL6-F1
#
_cell.length_a   1.000
_cell.length_b   1.000
_cell.length_c   1.000
_cell.angle_alpha   90.00
_cell.angle_beta   90.00
_cell.angle_gamma   90.00
#
_symmetry.space_group_name_H-M   'P 1'
#
loop_
_entity.id
_entity.type
_entity.pdbx_description
1 polymer ?
#
loop_
_entity_poly.entity_id
_entity_poly.type
_entity_poly.pdbx_seq_one_letter_code
_entity_poly.pdbx_strand_id
1 'polypeptide(L)'
;MIDLQLEQSQIALSHTLSGEFTWQPDNPDKEPKSAKVSMAWFTEGRGTRDYQTVVSQSIEPERLLKFRQRPFEFQLAVPYDAPLTYNGHMFRLMWEVEVRIVFPGIFRPKEKVTQIIQVVPH
;
A
#
# COMPACT_ATOMS: atom_id res chain seq x y z
N MET A 1 -6.52 -11.43 -8.41
CA MET A 1 -5.98 -10.17 -8.97
C MET A 1 -6.42 -8.98 -8.11
N ILE A 2 -5.52 -8.03 -7.87
CA ILE A 2 -5.82 -6.76 -7.19
C ILE A 2 -5.49 -5.63 -8.17
N ASP A 3 -6.43 -4.73 -8.40
CA ASP A 3 -6.22 -3.47 -9.12
C ASP A 3 -6.22 -2.32 -8.13
N LEU A 4 -5.22 -1.43 -8.19
CA LEU A 4 -5.03 -0.32 -7.25
C LEU A 4 -4.96 0.98 -8.04
N GLN A 5 -5.78 1.95 -7.64
CA GLN A 5 -5.85 3.27 -8.25
C GLN A 5 -5.69 4.33 -7.16
N LEU A 6 -4.73 5.21 -7.34
CA LEU A 6 -4.51 6.37 -6.47
C LEU A 6 -5.01 7.61 -7.20
N GLU A 7 -5.64 8.54 -6.48
CA GLU A 7 -6.08 9.82 -7.07
C GLU A 7 -4.89 10.64 -7.58
N GLN A 8 -3.73 10.49 -6.93
CA GLN A 8 -2.50 11.18 -7.25
C GLN A 8 -1.28 10.32 -6.93
N SER A 9 -0.22 10.48 -7.71
CA SER A 9 1.09 9.83 -7.49
C SER A 9 2.08 10.70 -6.73
N GLN A 10 1.70 11.94 -6.41
CA GLN A 10 2.50 12.89 -5.63
C GLN A 10 1.64 13.47 -4.50
N ILE A 11 2.18 13.55 -3.29
CA ILE A 11 1.47 14.00 -2.09
C ILE A 11 2.41 14.81 -1.20
N ALA A 12 1.92 15.88 -0.58
CA ALA A 12 2.71 16.66 0.38
C ALA A 12 2.64 16.07 1.79
N LEU A 13 3.59 16.44 2.65
CA LEU A 13 3.51 16.15 4.08
C LEU A 13 2.22 16.70 4.69
N SER A 14 1.72 16.05 5.76
CA SER A 14 0.47 16.38 6.45
C SER A 14 -0.81 16.29 5.60
N HIS A 15 -0.73 15.83 4.35
CA HIS A 15 -1.90 15.62 3.51
C HIS A 15 -2.36 14.15 3.56
N THR A 16 -3.59 13.92 3.11
CA THR A 16 -4.18 12.59 3.02
C THR A 16 -4.15 12.13 1.57
N LEU A 17 -3.56 10.95 1.34
CA LEU A 17 -3.64 10.26 0.07
C LEU A 17 -4.91 9.41 0.04
N SER A 18 -5.76 9.66 -0.94
CA SER A 18 -6.95 8.87 -1.22
C SER A 18 -6.71 7.93 -2.39
N GLY A 19 -7.39 6.79 -2.36
CA GLY A 19 -7.38 5.84 -3.45
C GLY A 19 -8.40 4.75 -3.26
N GLU A 20 -8.45 3.86 -4.22
CA GLU A 20 -9.30 2.68 -4.18
C GLU A 20 -8.56 1.46 -4.71
N PHE A 21 -9.03 0.29 -4.32
CA PHE A 21 -8.60 -0.94 -4.95
C PHE A 21 -9.78 -1.88 -5.18
N THR A 22 -9.70 -2.67 -6.24
CA THR A 22 -10.65 -3.75 -6.52
C THR A 22 -9.95 -5.09 -6.38
N TRP A 23 -10.58 -6.04 -5.69
CA TRP A 23 -10.08 -7.41 -5.57
C TRP A 23 -10.99 -8.40 -6.29
N GLN A 24 -10.39 -9.17 -7.21
CA GLN A 24 -11.04 -10.20 -8.02
C GLN A 24 -10.23 -11.50 -7.89
N PRO A 25 -10.54 -12.38 -6.91
CA PRO A 25 -9.82 -13.63 -6.77
C PRO A 25 -10.16 -14.60 -7.92
N ASP A 26 -9.17 -15.35 -8.39
CA ASP A 26 -9.36 -16.34 -9.47
C ASP A 26 -10.31 -17.47 -9.02
N ASN A 27 -10.34 -17.77 -7.72
CA ASN A 27 -11.31 -18.66 -7.10
C ASN A 27 -12.31 -17.84 -6.26
N PRO A 28 -13.62 -17.84 -6.59
CA PRO A 28 -14.65 -17.16 -5.80
C PRO A 28 -14.79 -17.67 -4.36
N ASP A 29 -14.42 -18.92 -4.06
CA ASP A 29 -14.51 -19.46 -2.69
C ASP A 29 -13.29 -19.12 -1.83
N LYS A 30 -12.35 -18.34 -2.39
CA LYS A 30 -11.14 -17.93 -1.68
C LYS A 30 -11.48 -16.91 -0.59
N GLU A 31 -11.28 -17.31 0.66
CA GLU A 31 -11.52 -16.47 1.83
C GLU A 31 -10.20 -15.87 2.37
N PRO A 32 -10.11 -14.54 2.50
CA PRO A 32 -8.93 -13.90 3.05
C PRO A 32 -8.88 -14.09 4.57
N LYS A 33 -7.67 -14.27 5.12
CA LYS A 33 -7.43 -14.23 6.57
C LYS A 33 -7.28 -12.79 7.07
N SER A 34 -6.65 -11.93 6.27
CA SER A 34 -6.44 -10.53 6.60
C SER A 34 -6.16 -9.73 5.33
N ALA A 35 -6.58 -8.48 5.29
CA ALA A 35 -6.19 -7.54 4.26
C ALA A 35 -5.72 -6.23 4.86
N LYS A 36 -4.79 -5.56 4.18
CA LYS A 36 -4.21 -4.30 4.63
C LYS A 36 -3.87 -3.42 3.44
N VAL A 37 -4.20 -2.13 3.52
CA VAL A 37 -3.55 -1.10 2.71
C VAL A 37 -2.50 -0.41 3.57
N SER A 38 -1.30 -0.21 3.04
CA SER A 38 -0.24 0.47 3.78
C SER A 38 0.57 1.37 2.88
N MET A 39 1.04 2.47 3.48
CA MET A 39 2.02 3.36 2.87
C MET A 39 3.35 3.20 3.61
N ALA A 40 4.43 3.07 2.86
CA ALA A 40 5.76 2.84 3.40
C ALA A 40 6.81 3.62 2.60
N TRP A 41 7.93 3.92 3.25
CA TRP A 41 9.14 4.34 2.56
C TRP A 41 10.20 3.26 2.65
N PHE A 42 11.13 3.27 1.69
CA PHE A 42 12.32 2.44 1.72
C PHE A 42 13.49 3.10 1.02
N THR A 43 14.71 2.73 1.42
CA THR A 43 15.91 3.15 0.71
C THR A 43 16.29 2.15 -0.38
N GLU A 44 16.89 2.65 -1.45
CA GLU A 44 17.43 1.84 -2.53
C GLU A 44 18.78 2.41 -2.95
N GLY A 45 19.78 1.56 -3.14
CA GLY A 45 21.14 2.00 -3.47
C GLY A 45 22.18 1.03 -2.92
N ARG A 46 23.41 1.52 -2.72
CA ARG A 46 24.49 0.75 -2.11
C ARG A 46 24.32 0.74 -0.59
N GLY A 47 24.07 -0.41 0.01
CA GLY A 47 23.93 -0.57 1.46
C GLY A 47 22.78 -1.49 1.85
N THR A 48 22.44 -1.45 3.14
CA THR A 48 21.25 -2.14 3.67
C THR A 48 20.00 -1.34 3.30
N ARG A 49 18.98 -2.05 2.81
CA ARG A 49 17.67 -1.46 2.56
C ARG A 49 16.98 -1.18 3.90
N ASP A 50 16.78 0.10 4.19
CA ASP A 50 15.90 0.55 5.25
C ASP A 50 14.47 0.55 4.73
N TYR A 51 13.53 0.25 5.62
CA TYR A 51 12.11 0.16 5.30
C TYR A 51 11.29 0.53 6.53
N GLN A 52 10.27 1.35 6.35
CA GLN A 52 9.31 1.64 7.42
C GLN A 52 7.90 1.79 6.84
N THR A 53 6.96 1.02 7.40
CA THR A 53 5.53 1.30 7.22
C THR A 53 5.18 2.52 8.05
N VAL A 54 4.66 3.55 7.39
CA VAL A 54 4.32 4.83 8.01
C VAL A 54 2.89 4.82 8.52
N VAL A 55 1.98 4.32 7.71
CA VAL A 55 0.56 4.18 8.07
C VAL A 55 0.00 2.94 7.39
N SER A 56 -0.96 2.30 8.07
CA SER A 56 -1.69 1.20 7.48
C SER A 56 -3.11 1.14 7.99
N GLN A 57 -4.01 0.78 7.09
CA GLN A 57 -5.40 0.49 7.37
C GLN A 57 -5.63 -1.02 7.24
N SER A 58 -6.00 -1.66 8.34
CA SER A 58 -6.45 -3.06 8.31
C SER A 58 -7.88 -3.13 7.79
N ILE A 59 -8.16 -4.15 6.99
CA ILE A 59 -9.48 -4.40 6.40
C ILE A 59 -9.94 -5.76 6.89
N GLU A 60 -11.10 -5.75 7.56
CA GLU A 60 -11.74 -6.96 8.02
C GLU A 60 -12.07 -7.90 6.84
N PRO A 61 -11.77 -9.21 6.95
CA PRO A 61 -12.05 -10.18 5.88
C PRO A 61 -13.48 -10.12 5.35
N GLU A 62 -14.46 -10.01 6.25
CA GLU A 62 -15.89 -9.92 5.91
C GLU A 62 -16.20 -8.70 5.06
N ARG A 63 -15.56 -7.57 5.36
CA ARG A 63 -15.71 -6.34 4.58
C ARG A 63 -15.06 -6.49 3.21
N LEU A 64 -13.86 -7.05 3.14
CA LEU A 64 -13.20 -7.32 1.87
C LEU A 64 -14.03 -8.26 0.97
N LEU A 65 -14.66 -9.28 1.55
CA LEU A 65 -15.56 -10.20 0.85
C LEU A 65 -16.81 -9.50 0.31
N LYS A 66 -17.43 -8.59 1.08
CA LYS A 66 -18.59 -7.80 0.64
C LYS A 66 -18.28 -6.87 -0.54
N PHE A 67 -17.05 -6.37 -0.61
CA PHE A 67 -16.56 -5.50 -1.68
C PHE A 67 -15.83 -6.27 -2.78
N ARG A 68 -15.95 -7.60 -2.83
CA ARG A 68 -15.37 -8.39 -3.93
C ARG A 68 -15.90 -7.88 -5.27
N GLN A 69 -15.00 -7.66 -6.23
CA GLN A 69 -15.30 -7.05 -7.55
C GLN A 69 -15.88 -5.62 -7.50
N ARG A 70 -15.86 -4.96 -6.34
CA ARG A 70 -16.24 -3.56 -6.17
C ARG A 70 -15.04 -2.75 -5.65
N PRO A 71 -14.97 -1.45 -5.94
CA PRO A 71 -13.94 -0.60 -5.37
C PRO A 71 -14.06 -0.52 -3.85
N PHE A 72 -12.93 -0.70 -3.16
CA PHE A 72 -12.77 -0.39 -1.74
C PHE A 72 -11.97 0.91 -1.63
N GLU A 73 -12.61 1.96 -1.15
CA GLU A 73 -11.99 3.26 -0.91
C GLU A 73 -11.17 3.27 0.39
N PHE A 74 -10.03 3.94 0.37
CA PHE A 74 -9.16 4.12 1.52
C PHE A 74 -8.55 5.53 1.56
N GLN A 75 -8.09 5.92 2.74
CA GLN A 75 -7.40 7.18 2.99
C GLN A 75 -6.21 6.95 3.91
N LEU A 76 -5.05 7.49 3.55
CA LEU A 76 -3.80 7.35 4.30
C LEU A 76 -3.17 8.73 4.52
N ALA A 77 -3.09 9.16 5.78
CA ALA A 77 -2.45 10.42 6.14
C ALA A 77 -0.91 10.28 6.12
N VAL A 78 -0.23 11.21 5.45
CA VAL A 78 1.23 11.34 5.47
C VAL A 78 1.61 12.16 6.71
N PRO A 79 2.38 11.63 7.67
CA PRO A 79 2.84 12.40 8.83
C PRO A 79 3.73 13.57 8.43
N TYR A 80 3.74 14.62 9.26
CA TYR A 80 4.59 15.80 9.06
C TYR A 80 6.09 15.48 9.17
N ASP A 81 6.45 14.53 10.02
CA ASP A 81 7.83 14.12 10.32
C ASP A 81 8.34 12.99 9.42
N ALA A 82 7.57 12.60 8.40
CA ALA A 82 7.97 11.58 7.45
C ALA A 82 9.03 12.09 6.46
N PRO A 83 9.92 11.22 5.97
CA PRO A 83 10.97 11.63 5.03
C PRO A 83 10.40 11.96 3.64
N LEU A 84 10.99 12.96 2.98
CA LEU A 84 10.66 13.30 1.60
C LEU A 84 11.22 12.27 0.62
N THR A 85 10.55 12.11 -0.52
CA THR A 85 11.13 11.38 -1.65
C THR A 85 12.44 12.03 -2.07
N TYR A 86 13.47 11.21 -2.22
CA TYR A 86 14.80 11.64 -2.60
C TYR A 86 15.33 10.77 -3.73
N ASN A 87 15.78 11.37 -4.82
CA ASN A 87 16.31 10.67 -5.98
C ASN A 87 17.76 11.08 -6.24
N GLY A 88 18.67 10.66 -5.36
CA GLY A 88 20.10 10.91 -5.48
C GLY A 88 20.83 9.81 -6.27
N HIS A 89 22.10 10.08 -6.60
CA HIS A 89 22.94 9.12 -7.32
C HIS A 89 23.35 7.93 -6.43
N MET A 90 23.72 8.17 -5.17
CA MET A 90 24.24 7.10 -4.29
C MET A 90 23.13 6.24 -3.69
N PHE A 91 22.01 6.88 -3.35
CA PHE A 91 20.81 6.22 -2.85
C PHE A 91 19.57 7.03 -3.22
N ARG A 92 18.43 6.34 -3.18
CA ARG A 92 17.09 6.88 -3.34
C ARG A 92 16.28 6.57 -2.10
N LEU A 93 15.38 7.47 -1.74
CA LEU A 93 14.32 7.24 -0.77
C LEU A 93 13.00 7.21 -1.54
N MET A 94 12.45 6.00 -1.65
CA MET A 94 11.28 5.67 -2.44
C MET A 94 10.08 5.49 -1.52
N TRP A 95 8.90 5.82 -2.02
CA TRP A 95 7.64 5.61 -1.32
C TRP A 95 6.73 4.68 -2.11
N GLU A 96 5.97 3.85 -1.39
CA GLU A 96 5.02 2.93 -1.99
C GLU A 96 3.71 2.88 -1.20
N VAL A 97 2.60 2.69 -1.92
CA VAL A 97 1.33 2.21 -1.39
C VAL A 97 1.18 0.75 -1.80
N GLU A 98 0.92 -0.12 -0.83
CA GLU A 98 0.72 -1.55 -1.03
C GLU A 98 -0.65 -1.96 -0.51
N VAL A 99 -1.39 -2.71 -1.34
CA VAL A 99 -2.52 -3.52 -0.87
C VAL A 99 -2.04 -4.96 -0.77
N ARG A 100 -2.22 -5.57 0.40
CA ARG A 100 -1.81 -6.96 0.67
C ARG A 100 -2.97 -7.74 1.25
N ILE A 101 -3.27 -8.88 0.64
CA ILE A 101 -4.28 -9.82 1.09
C ILE A 101 -3.59 -11.14 1.42
N VAL A 102 -3.75 -11.62 2.65
CA VAL A 102 -3.17 -12.88 3.15
C VAL A 102 -4.27 -13.90 3.32
N PHE A 103 -4.00 -15.13 2.90
CA PHE A 103 -4.95 -16.25 2.94
C PHE A 103 -4.54 -17.27 4.02
N PRO A 104 -5.48 -18.08 4.53
CA PRO A 104 -5.15 -19.21 5.41
C PRO A 104 -4.28 -20.25 4.68
N GLY A 105 -3.51 -21.02 5.46
CA GLY A 105 -2.64 -22.09 4.95
C GLY A 105 -1.20 -22.04 5.46
N ILE A 106 -0.49 -23.15 5.33
CA ILE A 106 0.87 -23.38 5.89
C ILE A 106 1.87 -22.36 5.34
N PHE A 107 1.77 -22.01 4.06
CA PHE A 107 2.67 -21.04 3.40
C PHE A 107 2.15 -19.60 3.41
N ARG A 108 0.98 -19.34 4.00
CA ARG A 108 0.29 -18.04 4.00
C ARG A 108 0.34 -17.37 2.62
N PRO A 109 -0.30 -17.98 1.60
CA PRO A 109 -0.32 -17.40 0.27
C PRO A 109 -0.83 -15.96 0.37
N LYS A 110 -0.29 -15.08 -0.49
CA LYS A 110 -0.63 -13.67 -0.48
C LYS A 110 -0.79 -13.14 -1.90
N GLU A 111 -1.76 -12.28 -2.07
CA GLU A 111 -1.87 -11.40 -3.23
C GLU A 111 -1.42 -10.01 -2.80
N LYS A 112 -0.67 -9.32 -3.66
CA LYS A 112 -0.27 -7.94 -3.41
C LYS A 112 -0.17 -7.14 -4.70
N VAL A 113 -0.44 -5.85 -4.61
CA VAL A 113 -0.16 -4.86 -5.64
C VAL A 113 0.49 -3.66 -4.96
N THR A 114 1.41 -3.00 -5.67
CA THR A 114 2.20 -1.89 -5.16
C THR A 114 2.23 -0.78 -6.20
N GLN A 115 2.06 0.46 -5.76
CA GLN A 115 2.23 1.64 -6.60
C GLN A 115 3.22 2.61 -5.93
N ILE A 116 4.16 3.12 -6.72
CA ILE A 116 5.14 4.10 -6.24
C ILE A 116 4.50 5.48 -6.21
N ILE A 117 4.79 6.24 -5.15
CA ILE A 117 4.37 7.63 -5.00
C ILE A 117 5.58 8.52 -4.71
N GLN A 118 5.37 9.83 -4.77
CA GLN A 118 6.33 10.84 -4.35
C GLN A 118 5.78 11.64 -3.18
N VAL A 119 6.55 11.71 -2.09
CA VAL A 119 6.27 12.59 -0.96
C VAL A 119 7.12 13.85 -1.09
N VAL A 120 6.48 15.01 -1.14
CA VAL A 120 7.12 16.31 -1.37
C VAL A 120 6.90 17.26 -0.18
N PRO A 121 7.69 18.34 -0.07
CA PRO A 121 7.40 19.41 0.87
C PRO A 121 5.99 19.98 0.67
N HIS A 122 5.43 20.55 1.74
CA HIS A 122 4.24 21.41 1.65
C HIS A 122 4.56 22.71 0.90
#